data_AF-A0A067C2V5-F1
#
_entry.id   AF-A0A067C2V5-F1
#
_cell.length_a   1.000
_cell.length_b   1.000
_cell.length_c   1.000
_cell.angle_alpha   90.00
_cell.angle_beta   90.00
_cell.angle_gamma   90.00
#
_symmetry.space_group_name_H-M   'P 1'
#
loop_
_entity.id
_entity.type
_entity.pdbx_description
1 polymer ?
#
loop_
_entity_poly.entity_id
_entity_poly.type
_entity_poly.pdbx_seq_one_letter_code
_entity_poly.pdbx_strand_id
1 'polypeptide(L)'
;MLHSMGSSRACPANAYASTSVTCSGKSNGGACDAQDYCDGKGGCADAYQNSKFVCRASKGDCDVAETCSGTAGSCPTDGFASTSVKCTGTCNGNPCDDQDYCDGKGNCVDKYFASDKVCRASKSDCDVAETCNGTSGQCPVDGFASTSVKCSGKSTGGACDAQDYCDGKGNCVDKYQSSKFVCRPAKDACDVAETCCGSKGACPADTFAGATTKCTGTCNGNPCDGQDYCDGKGQCVDKYLPSGTVCGTKGNPCILAATCTGDMGFCPPDDFAPPSTSCTGTKSGGVCDGKDLCDGEGSCVDKFLNGVVCQKPVGYSRPTYCNGKTSSCPVASFLSLREASDDDVAATEQLLVAMQPSSPMVLLGLVCVVAVGVALVTVRQQHRATSQHDYMELSM
;
A
#
# COMPACT_ATOMS: atom_id res chain seq x y z
N MET A 1 148.28 -21.80 45.71
CA MET A 1 148.26 -20.67 46.67
C MET A 1 146.81 -20.29 46.92
N LEU A 2 146.47 -20.05 48.19
CA LEU A 2 145.16 -19.60 48.68
C LEU A 2 144.62 -18.39 47.89
N HIS A 3 143.30 -18.30 47.68
CA HIS A 3 142.40 -17.50 48.52
C HIS A 3 140.92 -17.86 48.28
N SER A 4 140.22 -18.09 49.39
CA SER A 4 138.76 -18.18 49.51
C SER A 4 138.14 -16.79 49.35
N MET A 5 136.91 -16.70 48.80
CA MET A 5 135.73 -15.96 49.31
C MET A 5 134.61 -15.94 48.25
N GLY A 6 133.37 -16.26 48.65
CA GLY A 6 132.15 -15.78 47.97
C GLY A 6 131.30 -16.82 47.21
N SER A 7 130.58 -17.68 47.96
CA SER A 7 129.46 -18.45 47.41
C SER A 7 128.23 -17.54 47.26
N SER A 8 127.92 -17.09 46.05
CA SER A 8 126.58 -16.62 45.70
C SER A 8 125.93 -17.65 44.78
N ARG A 9 125.37 -18.72 45.38
CA ARG A 9 124.27 -19.45 44.76
C ARG A 9 123.06 -18.51 44.70
N ALA A 10 123.06 -17.58 43.75
CA ALA A 10 121.83 -16.96 43.33
C ALA A 10 121.05 -18.06 42.59
N CYS A 11 119.86 -18.41 43.10
CA CYS A 11 118.92 -19.21 42.34
C CYS A 11 118.75 -18.55 40.95
N PRO A 12 118.70 -19.31 39.84
CA PRO A 12 118.32 -18.72 38.56
C PRO A 12 117.01 -17.95 38.78
N ALA A 13 116.91 -16.73 38.23
CA ALA A 13 115.67 -15.97 38.27
C ALA A 13 114.52 -16.90 37.85
N ASN A 14 113.42 -16.90 38.61
CA ASN A 14 112.27 -17.76 38.32
C ASN A 14 111.93 -17.65 36.84
N ALA A 15 112.15 -18.73 36.08
CA ALA A 15 111.79 -18.77 34.67
C ALA A 15 110.28 -18.97 34.60
N TYR A 16 109.53 -17.87 34.43
CA TYR A 16 108.09 -17.94 34.22
C TYR A 16 107.77 -18.48 32.82
N ALA A 17 106.68 -19.23 32.70
CA ALA A 17 106.20 -19.73 31.41
C ALA A 17 105.90 -18.56 30.44
N SER A 18 106.10 -18.78 29.14
CA SER A 18 105.81 -17.77 28.12
C SER A 18 104.33 -17.44 28.04
N THR A 19 104.00 -16.26 27.51
CA THR A 19 102.61 -15.80 27.33
C THR A 19 101.80 -16.55 26.27
N SER A 20 102.35 -17.62 25.71
CA SER A 20 101.69 -18.55 24.79
C SER A 20 101.35 -19.89 25.46
N VAL A 21 101.77 -20.10 26.71
CA VAL A 21 101.44 -21.31 27.47
C VAL A 21 100.05 -21.14 28.07
N THR A 22 99.18 -22.11 27.79
CA THR A 22 97.84 -22.17 28.36
C THR A 22 97.92 -22.42 29.87
N CYS A 23 97.07 -21.74 30.62
CA CYS A 23 96.91 -21.97 32.06
C CYS A 23 95.43 -22.04 32.42
N SER A 24 95.13 -22.28 33.69
CA SER A 24 93.75 -22.25 34.21
C SER A 24 93.65 -21.09 35.19
N GLY A 25 92.97 -20.03 34.78
CA GLY A 25 92.79 -18.79 35.53
C GLY A 25 91.78 -18.91 36.65
N LYS A 26 91.31 -17.77 37.17
CA LYS A 26 90.34 -17.73 38.28
C LYS A 26 88.88 -17.86 37.81
N SER A 27 88.61 -17.68 36.52
CA SER A 27 87.26 -17.55 35.96
C SER A 27 86.89 -18.68 34.97
N ASN A 28 87.37 -19.91 35.20
CA ASN A 28 87.24 -21.00 34.23
C ASN A 28 85.82 -21.58 34.11
N GLY A 29 85.40 -21.95 32.90
CA GLY A 29 84.35 -22.94 32.65
C GLY A 29 82.94 -22.41 32.33
N GLY A 30 82.79 -21.12 32.04
CA GLY A 30 81.54 -20.54 31.55
C GLY A 30 81.49 -20.36 30.04
N ALA A 31 80.29 -20.16 29.47
CA ALA A 31 80.11 -20.00 28.01
C ALA A 31 80.79 -18.75 27.42
N CYS A 32 81.26 -17.81 28.25
CA CYS A 32 82.02 -16.62 27.86
C CYS A 32 83.50 -16.69 28.20
N ASP A 33 83.97 -17.84 28.69
CA ASP A 33 85.36 -18.09 29.00
C ASP A 33 86.15 -18.33 27.70
N ALA A 34 87.29 -17.66 27.56
CA ALA A 34 88.22 -17.90 26.47
C ALA A 34 89.47 -18.60 27.01
N GLN A 35 90.33 -19.07 26.11
CA GLN A 35 91.55 -19.75 26.54
C GLN A 35 92.50 -18.78 27.26
N ASP A 36 92.79 -19.05 28.53
CA ASP A 36 93.76 -18.29 29.32
C ASP A 36 95.21 -18.63 28.95
N TYR A 37 96.08 -17.65 29.15
CA TYR A 37 97.53 -17.79 28.94
C TYR A 37 98.33 -17.18 30.10
N CYS A 38 99.54 -17.70 30.33
CA CYS A 38 100.42 -17.18 31.37
C CYS A 38 100.74 -15.68 31.14
N ASP A 39 100.89 -14.90 32.21
CA ASP A 39 101.18 -13.46 32.12
C ASP A 39 102.69 -13.12 31.99
N GLY A 40 103.54 -14.16 31.98
CA GLY A 40 105.00 -14.03 31.98
C GLY A 40 105.60 -13.56 33.31
N LYS A 41 104.80 -13.46 34.37
CA LYS A 41 105.17 -13.00 35.72
C LYS A 41 104.82 -14.02 36.82
N GLY A 42 104.39 -15.21 36.42
CA GLY A 42 104.02 -16.30 37.33
C GLY A 42 102.53 -16.35 37.67
N GLY A 43 101.71 -15.52 37.01
CA GLY A 43 100.26 -15.57 37.06
C GLY A 43 99.64 -16.16 35.78
N CYS A 44 98.34 -16.42 35.87
CA CYS A 44 97.49 -16.74 34.73
C CYS A 44 96.63 -15.51 34.41
N ALA A 45 96.63 -15.05 33.16
CA ALA A 45 95.80 -13.95 32.72
C ALA A 45 94.48 -14.50 32.16
N ASP A 46 93.38 -14.20 32.85
CA ASP A 46 92.03 -14.57 32.43
C ASP A 46 91.70 -13.91 31.08
N ALA A 47 91.22 -14.70 30.11
CA ALA A 47 90.77 -14.26 28.80
C ALA A 47 89.27 -14.49 28.64
N TYR A 48 88.56 -13.53 28.05
CA TYR A 48 87.11 -13.61 27.84
C TYR A 48 86.76 -13.53 26.37
N GLN A 49 85.64 -14.16 26.01
CA GLN A 49 85.04 -13.99 24.69
C GLN A 49 84.66 -12.52 24.45
N ASN A 50 84.74 -12.07 23.19
CA ASN A 50 84.44 -10.68 22.85
C ASN A 50 82.97 -10.30 23.13
N SER A 51 82.69 -9.00 23.24
CA SER A 51 81.35 -8.52 23.63
C SER A 51 80.22 -8.75 22.61
N LYS A 52 80.53 -9.32 21.44
CA LYS A 52 79.57 -9.73 20.41
C LYS A 52 79.43 -11.25 20.32
N PHE A 53 80.18 -12.01 21.11
CA PHE A 53 80.06 -13.46 21.15
C PHE A 53 78.73 -13.83 21.81
N VAL A 54 77.84 -14.46 21.05
CA VAL A 54 76.54 -14.95 21.54
C VAL A 54 76.78 -16.20 22.38
N CYS A 55 76.67 -16.07 23.70
CA CYS A 55 76.84 -17.16 24.64
C CYS A 55 75.54 -17.93 24.91
N ARG A 56 74.39 -17.32 24.61
CA ARG A 56 73.08 -17.98 24.54
C ARG A 56 72.31 -17.43 23.36
N ALA A 57 71.88 -18.31 22.47
CA ALA A 57 71.04 -17.93 21.33
C ALA A 57 69.59 -17.73 21.80
N SER A 58 68.89 -16.78 21.16
CA SER A 58 67.45 -16.58 21.34
C SER A 58 66.67 -17.84 20.93
N LYS A 59 65.67 -18.21 21.74
CA LYS A 59 64.76 -19.35 21.52
C LYS A 59 63.46 -18.98 20.79
N GLY A 60 63.31 -17.74 20.33
CA GLY A 60 62.13 -17.30 19.59
C GLY A 60 61.90 -15.79 19.72
N ASP A 61 60.79 -15.30 19.17
CA ASP A 61 60.49 -13.87 19.08
C ASP A 61 60.51 -13.14 20.44
N CYS A 62 60.20 -13.85 21.54
CA CYS A 62 60.14 -13.30 22.89
C CYS A 62 61.41 -13.47 23.74
N ASP A 63 62.48 -13.94 23.12
CA ASP A 63 63.75 -14.20 23.78
C ASP A 63 64.87 -13.36 23.15
N VAL A 64 65.75 -12.78 23.95
CA VAL A 64 66.88 -11.97 23.46
C VAL A 64 68.12 -12.84 23.47
N ALA A 65 68.93 -12.79 22.41
CA ALA A 65 70.21 -13.48 22.43
C ALA A 65 71.21 -12.74 23.33
N GLU A 66 71.89 -13.44 24.22
CA GLU A 66 72.85 -12.84 25.13
C GLU A 66 74.27 -12.96 24.62
N THR A 67 74.93 -11.81 24.65
CA THR A 67 76.32 -11.68 24.31
C THR A 67 77.18 -11.53 25.56
N CYS A 68 78.40 -12.05 25.49
CA CYS A 68 79.37 -11.87 26.57
C CYS A 68 79.62 -10.39 26.86
N SER A 69 80.01 -10.06 28.09
CA SER A 69 80.38 -8.69 28.45
C SER A 69 81.78 -8.30 27.95
N GLY A 70 82.61 -9.28 27.60
CA GLY A 70 84.05 -9.11 27.38
C GLY A 70 84.88 -9.03 28.66
N THR A 71 84.26 -9.20 29.83
CA THR A 71 84.91 -9.01 31.15
C THR A 71 84.63 -10.11 32.17
N ALA A 72 83.83 -11.13 31.83
CA ALA A 72 83.46 -12.23 32.72
C ALA A 72 83.29 -13.53 31.92
N GLY A 73 83.65 -14.68 32.54
CA GLY A 73 83.54 -16.01 31.94
C GLY A 73 82.12 -16.57 31.88
N SER A 74 81.20 -16.06 32.69
CA SER A 74 79.78 -16.45 32.68
C SER A 74 78.96 -15.65 31.66
N CYS A 75 78.04 -16.33 30.97
CA CYS A 75 77.02 -15.66 30.15
C CYS A 75 76.06 -14.83 31.05
N PRO A 76 75.56 -13.67 30.59
CA PRO A 76 74.53 -12.93 31.31
C PRO A 76 73.26 -13.75 31.59
N THR A 77 72.49 -13.31 32.59
CA THR A 77 71.17 -13.88 32.93
C THR A 77 70.19 -13.80 31.77
N ASP A 78 69.17 -14.67 31.76
CA ASP A 78 68.10 -14.70 30.74
C ASP A 78 67.37 -13.37 30.60
N GLY A 79 67.50 -12.76 29.41
CA GLY A 79 66.89 -11.51 29.02
C GLY A 79 65.76 -11.76 28.03
N PHE A 80 64.57 -11.30 28.36
CA PHE A 80 63.39 -11.48 27.52
C PHE A 80 63.02 -10.21 26.77
N ALA A 81 62.41 -10.37 25.60
CA ALA A 81 61.93 -9.27 24.80
C ALA A 81 60.85 -8.47 25.53
N SER A 82 60.77 -7.16 25.30
CA SER A 82 59.76 -6.30 25.95
C SER A 82 58.34 -6.61 25.49
N THR A 83 57.35 -6.12 26.23
CA THR A 83 55.92 -6.32 25.92
C THR A 83 55.43 -5.60 24.65
N SER A 84 56.31 -4.86 23.97
CA SER A 84 56.02 -4.22 22.68
C SER A 84 56.54 -5.03 21.49
N VAL A 85 57.28 -6.10 21.73
CA VAL A 85 57.80 -6.98 20.67
C VAL A 85 56.69 -7.88 20.20
N LYS A 86 56.47 -7.86 18.89
CA LYS A 86 55.52 -8.73 18.19
C LYS A 86 56.07 -10.15 18.17
N CYS A 87 55.19 -11.10 18.33
CA CYS A 87 55.53 -12.51 18.23
C CYS A 87 54.47 -13.26 17.44
N THR A 88 54.73 -14.52 17.12
CA THR A 88 53.76 -15.43 16.51
C THR A 88 53.27 -16.43 17.55
N GLY A 89 52.03 -16.29 18.00
CA GLY A 89 51.41 -17.11 19.02
C GLY A 89 50.91 -18.46 18.51
N THR A 90 49.97 -19.07 19.22
CA THR A 90 49.41 -20.38 18.84
C THR A 90 48.15 -20.28 18.00
N CYS A 91 47.38 -19.22 18.18
CA CYS A 91 46.27 -18.85 17.31
C CYS A 91 46.79 -17.86 16.28
N ASN A 92 46.73 -18.19 14.99
CA ASN A 92 47.14 -17.26 13.93
C ASN A 92 46.17 -17.34 12.74
N GLY A 93 45.87 -16.18 12.14
CA GLY A 93 45.25 -16.08 10.82
C GLY A 93 43.73 -16.35 10.78
N ASN A 94 43.09 -16.38 11.94
CA ASN A 94 41.64 -16.46 12.04
C ASN A 94 41.00 -15.05 12.02
N PRO A 95 39.71 -14.88 11.68
CA PRO A 95 39.12 -13.56 11.52
C PRO A 95 39.08 -12.66 12.79
N CYS A 96 39.19 -13.26 13.98
CA CYS A 96 39.21 -12.55 15.27
C CYS A 96 40.59 -12.47 15.93
N ASP A 97 41.62 -12.86 15.18
CA ASP A 97 43.00 -12.90 15.61
C ASP A 97 43.66 -11.52 15.47
N ASP A 98 44.23 -11.00 16.55
CA ASP A 98 44.95 -9.73 16.54
C ASP A 98 46.46 -9.97 16.72
N GLN A 99 47.28 -8.93 16.58
CA GLN A 99 48.72 -9.04 16.71
C GLN A 99 49.15 -9.46 18.12
N ASP A 100 49.87 -10.58 18.22
CA ASP A 100 50.43 -11.07 19.48
C ASP A 100 51.66 -10.28 19.94
N TYR A 101 51.86 -10.26 21.25
CA TYR A 101 52.99 -9.58 21.89
C TYR A 101 53.58 -10.41 23.02
N CYS A 102 54.87 -10.21 23.27
CA CYS A 102 55.57 -10.85 24.36
C CYS A 102 55.08 -10.39 25.74
N ASP A 103 55.25 -11.22 26.76
CA ASP A 103 54.89 -10.89 28.15
C ASP A 103 56.03 -10.27 28.98
N GLY A 104 57.22 -10.08 28.38
CA GLY A 104 58.42 -9.65 29.11
C GLY A 104 59.11 -10.77 29.89
N LYS A 105 58.69 -12.02 29.72
CA LYS A 105 59.16 -13.21 30.45
C LYS A 105 59.44 -14.40 29.54
N GLY A 106 59.54 -14.16 28.24
CA GLY A 106 59.88 -15.19 27.24
C GLY A 106 58.67 -15.87 26.59
N ASN A 107 57.44 -15.52 26.97
CA ASN A 107 56.24 -16.10 26.38
C ASN A 107 55.59 -15.14 25.39
N CYS A 108 55.13 -15.69 24.27
CA CYS A 108 54.23 -14.99 23.37
C CYS A 108 52.79 -15.09 23.91
N VAL A 109 52.05 -13.99 23.91
CA VAL A 109 50.67 -13.93 24.39
C VAL A 109 49.73 -13.63 23.24
N ASP A 110 48.84 -14.59 22.96
CA ASP A 110 47.79 -14.48 21.96
C ASP A 110 46.90 -13.25 22.23
N LYS A 111 46.66 -12.42 21.20
CA LYS A 111 45.76 -11.26 21.25
C LYS A 111 44.59 -11.46 20.30
N TYR A 112 43.43 -10.94 20.72
CA TYR A 112 42.19 -11.07 19.98
C TYR A 112 41.55 -9.71 19.78
N PHE A 113 40.87 -9.53 18.65
CA PHE A 113 40.10 -8.32 18.43
C PHE A 113 38.98 -8.17 19.46
N ALA A 114 38.63 -6.91 19.74
CA ALA A 114 37.55 -6.55 20.66
C ALA A 114 36.21 -7.19 20.29
N SER A 115 35.32 -7.33 21.28
CA SER A 115 34.08 -8.10 21.13
C SER A 115 33.03 -7.49 20.19
N ASP A 116 33.28 -6.29 19.68
CA ASP A 116 32.46 -5.55 18.73
C ASP A 116 33.02 -5.61 17.29
N LYS A 117 34.22 -6.20 17.10
CA LYS A 117 34.80 -6.39 15.78
C LYS A 117 33.96 -7.39 14.99
N VAL A 118 33.28 -6.92 13.95
CA VAL A 118 32.59 -7.80 13.00
C VAL A 118 33.62 -8.67 12.27
N CYS A 119 33.50 -9.98 12.44
CA CYS A 119 34.35 -10.99 11.82
C CYS A 119 33.67 -11.69 10.64
N ARG A 120 32.34 -11.65 10.58
CA ARG A 120 31.56 -11.97 9.38
C ARG A 120 30.41 -11.00 9.25
N ALA A 121 30.31 -10.36 8.09
CA ALA A 121 29.17 -9.49 7.78
C ALA A 121 27.90 -10.32 7.52
N SER A 122 26.76 -9.71 7.82
CA SER A 122 25.46 -10.22 7.39
C SER A 122 25.31 -10.11 5.87
N LYS A 123 24.76 -11.15 5.24
CA LYS A 123 24.50 -11.23 3.79
C LYS A 123 23.08 -10.81 3.41
N SER A 124 22.15 -10.73 4.36
CA SER A 124 20.73 -10.40 4.12
C SER A 124 20.01 -10.05 5.42
N ASP A 125 18.77 -9.56 5.33
CA ASP A 125 17.90 -9.33 6.49
C ASP A 125 17.74 -10.55 7.41
N CYS A 126 17.89 -11.77 6.87
CA CYS A 126 17.74 -13.02 7.61
C CYS A 126 19.05 -13.61 8.14
N ASP A 127 20.13 -12.86 8.02
CA ASP A 127 21.47 -13.25 8.42
C ASP A 127 21.99 -12.29 9.51
N VAL A 128 22.64 -12.82 10.55
CA VAL A 128 23.16 -12.00 11.67
C VAL A 128 24.65 -11.82 11.45
N ALA A 129 25.19 -10.61 11.61
CA ALA A 129 26.65 -10.44 11.58
C ALA A 129 27.26 -11.01 12.86
N GLU A 130 28.31 -11.84 12.76
CA GLU A 130 29.06 -12.27 13.93
C GLU A 130 30.16 -11.28 14.26
N THR A 131 30.26 -11.00 15.55
CA THR A 131 31.36 -10.25 16.14
C THR A 131 32.28 -11.19 16.91
N CYS A 132 33.54 -10.81 17.01
CA CYS A 132 34.49 -11.48 17.88
C CYS A 132 33.99 -11.49 19.32
N ASN A 133 34.49 -12.41 20.14
CA ASN A 133 34.12 -12.47 21.56
C ASN A 133 35.19 -11.85 22.48
N GLY A 134 36.32 -11.37 21.93
CA GLY A 134 37.44 -10.81 22.68
C GLY A 134 38.34 -11.84 23.37
N THR A 135 38.11 -13.14 23.19
CA THR A 135 38.82 -14.22 23.92
C THR A 135 39.28 -15.37 23.03
N SER A 136 38.98 -15.33 21.73
CA SER A 136 39.33 -16.36 20.75
C SER A 136 39.59 -15.73 19.39
N GLY A 137 40.55 -16.29 18.64
CA GLY A 137 40.82 -15.92 17.26
C GLY A 137 39.73 -16.40 16.29
N GLN A 138 38.91 -17.38 16.68
CA GLN A 138 37.83 -17.90 15.86
C GLN A 138 36.62 -16.96 15.84
N CYS A 139 36.10 -16.69 14.65
CA CYS A 139 34.78 -16.07 14.52
C CYS A 139 33.71 -17.06 15.00
N PRO A 140 32.67 -16.60 15.73
CA PRO A 140 31.54 -17.46 16.07
C PRO A 140 30.91 -18.14 14.84
N VAL A 141 30.21 -19.23 15.07
CA VAL A 141 29.48 -19.95 14.00
C VAL A 141 28.40 -19.05 13.39
N ASP A 142 28.15 -19.24 12.09
CA ASP A 142 27.14 -18.52 11.31
C ASP A 142 25.75 -18.64 11.95
N GLY A 143 25.23 -17.52 12.42
CA GLY A 143 23.93 -17.38 13.08
C GLY A 143 22.91 -16.68 12.20
N PHE A 144 21.67 -17.17 12.25
CA PHE A 144 20.57 -16.63 11.45
C PHE A 144 19.57 -15.84 12.30
N ALA A 145 18.93 -14.87 11.67
CA ALA A 145 17.88 -14.08 12.29
C ALA A 145 16.68 -14.96 12.67
N SER A 146 16.02 -14.66 13.77
CA SER A 146 14.87 -15.43 14.25
C SER A 146 13.65 -15.31 13.33
N THR A 147 12.66 -16.19 13.51
CA THR A 147 11.43 -16.20 12.70
C THR A 147 10.51 -14.99 12.90
N SER A 148 10.84 -14.08 13.82
CA SER A 148 10.12 -12.82 14.04
C SER A 148 10.75 -11.64 13.31
N VAL A 149 11.94 -11.82 12.72
CA VAL A 149 12.62 -10.75 11.97
C VAL A 149 11.95 -10.62 10.60
N LYS A 150 11.57 -9.38 10.30
CA LYS A 150 11.00 -8.98 9.01
C LYS A 150 12.09 -8.98 7.96
N CYS A 151 11.74 -9.40 6.75
CA CYS A 151 12.64 -9.37 5.61
C CYS A 151 11.88 -8.91 4.36
N SER A 152 12.61 -8.65 3.28
CA SER A 152 12.03 -8.37 1.96
C SER A 152 12.25 -9.57 1.04
N GLY A 153 11.17 -10.29 0.75
CA GLY A 153 11.17 -11.48 -0.09
C GLY A 153 11.19 -11.19 -1.59
N LYS A 154 10.80 -12.19 -2.39
CA LYS A 154 10.77 -12.05 -3.86
C LYS A 154 9.53 -11.31 -4.35
N SER A 155 8.38 -11.59 -3.73
CA SER A 155 7.15 -10.84 -3.93
C SER A 155 7.18 -9.62 -3.03
N THR A 156 7.13 -8.41 -3.60
CA THR A 156 7.01 -7.18 -2.82
C THR A 156 5.97 -6.23 -3.42
N GLY A 157 5.08 -5.70 -2.58
CA GLY A 157 4.27 -4.52 -2.87
C GLY A 157 2.98 -4.73 -3.67
N GLY A 158 2.57 -5.98 -3.93
CA GLY A 158 1.25 -6.26 -4.51
C GLY A 158 0.12 -6.18 -3.47
N ALA A 159 -1.13 -5.97 -3.91
CA ALA A 159 -2.27 -5.85 -3.00
C ALA A 159 -2.58 -7.13 -2.17
N CYS A 160 -2.03 -8.28 -2.57
CA CYS A 160 -2.10 -9.56 -1.87
C CYS A 160 -0.81 -9.93 -1.14
N ASP A 161 0.18 -9.03 -1.13
CA ASP A 161 1.45 -9.21 -0.47
C ASP A 161 1.29 -8.97 1.05
N ALA A 162 1.89 -9.82 1.86
CA ALA A 162 1.93 -9.66 3.31
C ALA A 162 3.38 -9.51 3.78
N GLN A 163 3.58 -9.10 5.02
CA GLN A 163 4.92 -8.95 5.57
C GLN A 163 5.65 -10.29 5.62
N ASP A 164 6.81 -10.36 4.98
CA ASP A 164 7.68 -11.54 4.99
C ASP A 164 8.48 -11.63 6.28
N TYR A 165 8.85 -12.86 6.63
CA TYR A 165 9.63 -13.18 7.82
C TYR A 165 10.69 -14.23 7.52
N CYS A 166 11.77 -14.19 8.28
CA CYS A 166 12.84 -15.17 8.20
C CYS A 166 12.37 -16.57 8.68
N ASP A 167 13.04 -17.62 8.22
CA ASP A 167 12.77 -19.00 8.63
C ASP A 167 13.63 -19.51 9.79
N GLY A 168 14.51 -18.67 10.35
CA GLY A 168 15.50 -19.07 11.35
C GLY A 168 16.72 -19.80 10.78
N LYS A 169 16.86 -19.86 9.46
CA LYS A 169 17.91 -20.59 8.74
C LYS A 169 18.53 -19.76 7.60
N GLY A 170 18.36 -18.45 7.64
CA GLY A 170 18.94 -17.53 6.67
C GLY A 170 18.07 -17.25 5.45
N ASN A 171 16.87 -17.82 5.34
CA ASN A 171 15.99 -17.56 4.21
C ASN A 171 14.84 -16.63 4.58
N CYS A 172 14.55 -15.68 3.70
CA CYS A 172 13.31 -14.90 3.76
C CYS A 172 12.16 -15.71 3.16
N VAL A 173 11.04 -15.80 3.87
CA VAL A 173 9.86 -16.55 3.43
C VAL A 173 8.74 -15.59 3.08
N ASP A 174 8.39 -15.55 1.79
CA ASP A 174 7.27 -14.78 1.27
C ASP A 174 5.96 -15.14 2.00
N LYS A 175 5.22 -14.13 2.44
CA LYS A 175 3.89 -14.27 3.02
C LYS A 175 2.86 -13.58 2.14
N TYR A 176 1.69 -14.21 2.04
CA TYR A 176 0.59 -13.69 1.25
C TYR A 176 -0.64 -13.50 2.12
N GLN A 177 -1.48 -12.53 1.73
CA GLN A 177 -2.79 -12.36 2.30
C GLN A 177 -3.63 -13.63 2.12
N SER A 178 -4.57 -13.87 3.04
CA SER A 178 -5.43 -15.06 2.97
C SER A 178 -6.20 -15.14 1.65
N SER A 179 -6.62 -16.35 1.25
CA SER A 179 -7.40 -16.53 0.01
C SER A 179 -8.82 -15.91 0.04
N LYS A 180 -9.18 -15.24 1.13
CA LYS A 180 -10.45 -14.54 1.33
C LYS A 180 -10.26 -13.02 1.43
N PHE A 181 -9.01 -12.55 1.39
CA PHE A 181 -8.71 -11.12 1.44
C PHE A 181 -9.16 -10.50 0.12
N VAL A 182 -10.08 -9.55 0.18
CA VAL A 182 -10.54 -8.78 -0.98
C VAL A 182 -9.46 -7.76 -1.33
N CYS A 183 -8.74 -8.00 -2.41
CA CYS A 183 -7.67 -7.12 -2.88
C CYS A 183 -8.17 -6.04 -3.83
N ARG A 184 -9.32 -6.26 -4.47
CA ARG A 184 -10.07 -5.23 -5.19
C ARG A 184 -11.57 -5.37 -4.87
N PRO A 185 -12.21 -4.37 -4.28
CA PRO A 185 -13.65 -4.41 -4.06
C PRO A 185 -14.40 -4.22 -5.38
N ALA A 186 -15.60 -4.81 -5.47
CA ALA A 186 -16.52 -4.55 -6.57
C ALA A 186 -16.97 -3.07 -6.55
N LYS A 187 -16.95 -2.43 -7.71
CA LYS A 187 -17.39 -1.05 -7.92
C LYS A 187 -18.92 -0.93 -7.91
N ASP A 188 -19.62 -1.90 -8.49
CA ASP A 188 -21.07 -1.94 -8.61
C ASP A 188 -21.58 -3.39 -8.79
N ALA A 189 -22.87 -3.57 -9.08
CA ALA A 189 -23.50 -4.88 -9.24
C ALA A 189 -22.98 -5.69 -10.45
N CYS A 190 -22.35 -5.03 -11.43
CA CYS A 190 -21.78 -5.67 -12.61
C CYS A 190 -20.29 -5.99 -12.49
N ASP A 191 -19.71 -5.67 -11.34
CA ASP A 191 -18.31 -5.88 -11.03
C ASP A 191 -18.17 -6.98 -9.95
N VAL A 192 -17.15 -7.84 -10.06
CA VAL A 192 -16.90 -8.92 -9.09
C VAL A 192 -15.68 -8.55 -8.27
N ALA A 193 -15.79 -8.58 -6.94
CA ALA A 193 -14.63 -8.33 -6.10
C ALA A 193 -13.58 -9.44 -6.26
N GLU A 194 -12.31 -9.09 -6.52
CA GLU A 194 -11.23 -10.06 -6.54
C GLU A 194 -10.70 -10.32 -5.14
N THR A 195 -10.47 -11.59 -4.89
CA THR A 195 -9.82 -12.07 -3.67
C THR A 195 -8.45 -12.63 -3.99
N CYS A 196 -7.53 -12.50 -3.05
CA CYS A 196 -6.21 -13.08 -3.16
C CYS A 196 -6.30 -14.60 -3.33
N CYS A 197 -5.31 -15.19 -4.01
CA CYS A 197 -5.22 -16.65 -4.14
C CYS A 197 -4.52 -17.33 -2.94
N GLY A 198 -3.93 -16.55 -2.02
CA GLY A 198 -3.17 -17.08 -0.88
C GLY A 198 -1.75 -17.54 -1.19
N SER A 199 -1.26 -17.34 -2.42
CA SER A 199 0.05 -17.84 -2.87
C SER A 199 0.83 -16.89 -3.78
N LYS A 200 0.31 -15.68 -4.04
CA LYS A 200 0.95 -14.65 -4.88
C LYS A 200 0.62 -13.27 -4.34
N GLY A 201 1.56 -12.32 -4.46
CA GLY A 201 1.37 -10.94 -4.01
C GLY A 201 0.49 -10.08 -4.94
N ALA A 202 0.34 -10.46 -6.21
CA ALA A 202 -0.55 -9.75 -7.13
C ALA A 202 -2.03 -10.11 -6.88
N CYS A 203 -2.90 -9.10 -6.94
CA CYS A 203 -4.34 -9.33 -7.05
C CYS A 203 -4.66 -9.96 -8.41
N PRO A 204 -5.62 -10.90 -8.51
CA PRO A 204 -6.08 -11.41 -9.80
C PRO A 204 -6.54 -10.30 -10.76
N ALA A 205 -6.60 -10.62 -12.05
CA ALA A 205 -7.14 -9.70 -13.04
C ALA A 205 -8.63 -9.41 -12.76
N ASP A 206 -9.04 -8.19 -13.10
CA ASP A 206 -10.42 -7.71 -12.96
C ASP A 206 -11.41 -8.61 -13.72
N THR A 207 -12.46 -9.05 -13.02
CA THR A 207 -13.51 -9.91 -13.53
C THR A 207 -14.88 -9.30 -13.32
N PHE A 208 -15.75 -9.47 -14.32
CA PHE A 208 -17.08 -8.87 -14.31
C PHE A 208 -18.18 -9.89 -14.09
N ALA A 209 -19.30 -9.43 -13.55
CA ALA A 209 -20.47 -10.28 -13.33
C ALA A 209 -21.05 -10.72 -14.69
N GLY A 210 -21.59 -11.94 -14.74
CA GLY A 210 -22.16 -12.50 -15.97
C GLY A 210 -23.36 -11.69 -16.49
N ALA A 211 -23.68 -11.86 -17.78
CA ALA A 211 -24.72 -11.08 -18.45
C ALA A 211 -26.16 -11.33 -17.95
N THR A 212 -26.36 -12.26 -17.03
CA THR A 212 -27.64 -12.53 -16.36
C THR A 212 -27.72 -11.92 -14.97
N THR A 213 -26.66 -11.26 -14.50
CA THR A 213 -26.65 -10.57 -13.21
C THR A 213 -27.51 -9.32 -13.32
N LYS A 214 -28.46 -9.20 -12.38
CA LYS A 214 -29.33 -8.02 -12.29
C LYS A 214 -28.54 -6.82 -11.82
N CYS A 215 -28.83 -5.67 -12.40
CA CYS A 215 -28.27 -4.40 -11.98
C CYS A 215 -29.36 -3.32 -11.95
N THR A 216 -28.98 -2.10 -11.59
CA THR A 216 -29.85 -0.93 -11.59
C THR A 216 -29.19 0.10 -12.48
N GLY A 217 -29.79 0.33 -13.63
CA GLY A 217 -29.27 1.18 -14.68
C GLY A 217 -29.61 2.65 -14.45
N THR A 218 -29.71 3.41 -15.53
CA THR A 218 -30.00 4.85 -15.44
C THR A 218 -31.49 5.17 -15.53
N CYS A 219 -32.27 4.31 -16.20
CA CYS A 219 -33.68 4.57 -16.52
C CYS A 219 -34.70 3.89 -15.58
N ASN A 220 -34.53 4.00 -14.27
CA ASN A 220 -35.32 3.18 -13.35
C ASN A 220 -36.72 3.76 -13.01
N GLY A 221 -37.70 2.88 -12.82
CA GLY A 221 -38.99 3.20 -12.19
C GLY A 221 -40.03 3.86 -13.09
N ASN A 222 -39.79 3.89 -14.40
CA ASN A 222 -40.75 4.36 -15.38
C ASN A 222 -41.70 3.22 -15.83
N PRO A 223 -42.89 3.51 -16.38
CA PRO A 223 -43.88 2.46 -16.71
C PRO A 223 -43.42 1.45 -17.78
N CYS A 224 -42.46 1.80 -18.63
CA CYS A 224 -41.87 0.93 -19.64
C CYS A 224 -40.47 0.42 -19.26
N ASP A 225 -40.06 0.64 -18.01
CA ASP A 225 -38.78 0.17 -17.48
C ASP A 225 -38.81 -1.35 -17.23
N GLY A 226 -37.76 -2.03 -17.68
CA GLY A 226 -37.56 -3.46 -17.52
C GLY A 226 -36.52 -3.77 -16.44
N GLN A 227 -36.26 -5.06 -16.22
CA GLN A 227 -35.16 -5.45 -15.35
C GLN A 227 -33.83 -5.32 -16.10
N ASP A 228 -32.94 -4.47 -15.60
CA ASP A 228 -31.61 -4.29 -16.17
C ASP A 228 -30.68 -5.47 -15.84
N TYR A 229 -29.74 -5.70 -16.75
CA TYR A 229 -28.74 -6.76 -16.63
C TYR A 229 -27.37 -6.29 -17.08
N CYS A 230 -26.34 -6.89 -16.49
CA CYS A 230 -24.96 -6.66 -16.90
C CYS A 230 -24.68 -7.15 -18.32
N ASP A 231 -23.64 -6.62 -18.97
CA ASP A 231 -23.20 -7.05 -20.30
C ASP A 231 -22.10 -8.13 -20.29
N GLY A 232 -21.61 -8.51 -19.10
CA GLY A 232 -20.45 -9.39 -18.94
C GLY A 232 -19.10 -8.69 -19.01
N LYS A 233 -19.07 -7.36 -19.13
CA LYS A 233 -17.87 -6.51 -19.22
C LYS A 233 -17.88 -5.36 -18.21
N GLY A 234 -18.74 -5.45 -17.20
CA GLY A 234 -18.83 -4.47 -16.11
C GLY A 234 -19.79 -3.32 -16.37
N GLN A 235 -20.58 -3.36 -17.44
CA GLN A 235 -21.59 -2.33 -17.71
C GLN A 235 -22.99 -2.86 -17.41
N CYS A 236 -23.78 -2.07 -16.68
CA CYS A 236 -25.21 -2.28 -16.55
C CYS A 236 -25.92 -1.77 -17.81
N VAL A 237 -26.75 -2.61 -18.42
CA VAL A 237 -27.49 -2.28 -19.64
C VAL A 237 -28.97 -2.14 -19.32
N ASP A 238 -29.49 -0.94 -19.54
CA ASP A 238 -30.91 -0.64 -19.41
C ASP A 238 -31.74 -1.58 -20.31
N LYS A 239 -32.75 -2.21 -19.74
CA LYS A 239 -33.72 -3.04 -20.49
C LYS A 239 -35.09 -2.41 -20.39
N TYR A 240 -35.82 -2.48 -21.50
CA TYR A 240 -37.17 -1.91 -21.58
C TYR A 240 -38.19 -3.02 -21.77
N LEU A 241 -39.42 -2.75 -21.36
CA LEU A 241 -40.55 -3.65 -21.63
C LEU A 241 -40.74 -3.82 -23.14
N PRO A 242 -41.20 -4.99 -23.61
CA PRO A 242 -41.41 -5.23 -25.03
C PRO A 242 -42.32 -4.19 -25.68
N SER A 243 -42.04 -3.89 -26.95
CA SER A 243 -42.90 -3.02 -27.76
C SER A 243 -44.35 -3.51 -27.74
N GLY A 244 -45.31 -2.60 -27.57
CA GLY A 244 -46.74 -2.92 -27.44
C GLY A 244 -47.22 -3.22 -26.01
N THR A 245 -46.32 -3.24 -25.02
CA THR A 245 -46.74 -3.33 -23.61
C THR A 245 -47.53 -2.08 -23.22
N VAL A 246 -48.79 -2.25 -22.79
CA VAL A 246 -49.66 -1.11 -22.42
C VAL A 246 -49.10 -0.42 -21.17
N CYS A 247 -48.83 0.87 -21.28
CA CYS A 247 -48.29 1.70 -20.22
C CYS A 247 -49.12 2.95 -19.96
N GLY A 248 -49.96 3.32 -20.93
CA GLY A 248 -50.84 4.49 -20.88
C GLY A 248 -52.04 4.31 -19.97
N THR A 249 -52.83 5.37 -19.81
CA THR A 249 -54.00 5.32 -18.93
C THR A 249 -55.15 4.59 -19.59
N LYS A 250 -55.71 3.58 -18.92
CA LYS A 250 -56.98 2.99 -19.35
C LYS A 250 -58.12 3.94 -19.01
N GLY A 251 -58.46 4.79 -19.97
CA GLY A 251 -59.55 5.76 -19.87
C GLY A 251 -60.87 5.25 -20.46
N ASN A 252 -61.61 6.18 -21.05
CA ASN A 252 -62.83 5.93 -21.80
C ASN A 252 -62.49 5.41 -23.23
N PRO A 253 -63.48 4.94 -24.03
CA PRO A 253 -63.25 4.47 -25.40
C PRO A 253 -62.62 5.47 -26.38
N CYS A 254 -62.55 6.75 -26.03
CA CYS A 254 -61.94 7.81 -26.82
C CYS A 254 -60.45 8.03 -26.51
N ILE A 255 -59.93 7.40 -25.46
CA ILE A 255 -58.50 7.45 -25.09
C ILE A 255 -57.88 6.09 -25.45
N LEU A 256 -56.93 6.11 -26.38
CA LEU A 256 -56.15 4.96 -26.76
C LEU A 256 -54.90 4.91 -25.88
N ALA A 257 -54.89 3.99 -24.92
CA ALA A 257 -53.78 3.83 -23.99
C ALA A 257 -52.46 3.63 -24.75
N ALA A 258 -51.46 4.44 -24.43
CA ALA A 258 -50.13 4.35 -24.98
C ALA A 258 -49.49 2.99 -24.69
N THR A 259 -48.57 2.60 -25.57
CA THR A 259 -47.79 1.38 -25.43
C THR A 259 -46.31 1.71 -25.49
N CYS A 260 -45.50 0.90 -24.79
CA CYS A 260 -44.06 1.00 -24.82
C CYS A 260 -43.54 0.83 -26.25
N THR A 261 -42.55 1.63 -26.63
CA THR A 261 -41.88 1.55 -27.93
C THR A 261 -40.89 0.38 -27.97
N GLY A 262 -40.33 -0.01 -26.82
CA GLY A 262 -39.35 -1.08 -26.66
C GLY A 262 -37.90 -0.61 -26.62
N ASP A 263 -37.66 0.70 -26.73
CA ASP A 263 -36.33 1.33 -26.77
C ASP A 263 -36.13 2.44 -25.72
N MET A 264 -37.13 2.72 -24.88
CA MET A 264 -37.03 3.65 -23.76
C MET A 264 -37.92 3.26 -22.58
N GLY A 265 -37.55 3.69 -21.38
CA GLY A 265 -38.31 3.40 -20.15
C GLY A 265 -39.56 4.27 -19.96
N PHE A 266 -39.66 5.42 -20.64
CA PHE A 266 -40.81 6.32 -20.53
C PHE A 266 -42.00 5.80 -21.34
N CYS A 267 -43.21 5.98 -20.78
CA CYS A 267 -44.44 5.75 -21.54
C CYS A 267 -44.72 6.97 -22.43
N PRO A 268 -44.95 6.80 -23.74
CA PRO A 268 -45.43 7.88 -24.60
C PRO A 268 -46.78 8.43 -24.12
N PRO A 269 -47.18 9.64 -24.56
CA PRO A 269 -48.53 10.14 -24.34
C PRO A 269 -49.61 9.22 -24.96
N ASP A 270 -50.78 9.16 -24.32
CA ASP A 270 -51.95 8.48 -24.88
C ASP A 270 -52.40 9.14 -26.20
N ASP A 271 -52.88 8.32 -27.15
CA ASP A 271 -53.45 8.79 -28.41
C ASP A 271 -54.97 8.97 -28.28
N PHE A 272 -55.57 9.76 -29.17
CA PHE A 272 -57.02 9.95 -29.21
C PHE A 272 -57.68 9.14 -30.31
N ALA A 273 -58.80 8.50 -29.98
CA ALA A 273 -59.59 7.77 -30.96
C ALA A 273 -60.18 8.74 -32.01
N PRO A 274 -60.34 8.31 -33.26
CA PRO A 274 -60.95 9.14 -34.30
C PRO A 274 -62.34 9.66 -33.89
N PRO A 275 -62.78 10.84 -34.38
CA PRO A 275 -64.10 11.39 -34.07
C PRO A 275 -65.30 10.52 -34.51
N SER A 276 -65.06 9.47 -35.29
CA SER A 276 -66.07 8.48 -35.70
C SER A 276 -66.19 7.30 -34.74
N THR A 277 -65.33 7.21 -33.73
CA THR A 277 -65.30 6.14 -32.75
C THR A 277 -66.52 6.26 -31.85
N SER A 278 -67.27 5.16 -31.72
CA SER A 278 -68.43 5.10 -30.84
C SER A 278 -68.01 5.05 -29.39
N CYS A 279 -68.70 5.82 -28.55
CA CYS A 279 -68.53 5.79 -27.11
C CYS A 279 -69.92 5.74 -26.44
N THR A 280 -69.94 5.75 -25.10
CA THR A 280 -71.18 5.86 -24.33
C THR A 280 -71.04 7.05 -23.42
N GLY A 281 -71.81 8.09 -23.70
CA GLY A 281 -71.82 9.33 -22.97
C GLY A 281 -72.70 9.26 -21.72
N THR A 282 -72.81 10.39 -21.03
CA THR A 282 -73.48 10.48 -19.72
C THR A 282 -75.00 10.57 -19.83
N LYS A 283 -75.54 10.84 -21.03
CA LYS A 283 -76.97 11.07 -21.28
C LYS A 283 -77.56 10.02 -22.22
N SER A 284 -77.25 8.75 -21.99
CA SER A 284 -77.67 7.63 -22.83
C SER A 284 -78.99 6.95 -22.39
N GLY A 285 -79.61 6.19 -23.30
CA GLY A 285 -80.75 5.29 -23.04
C GLY A 285 -82.15 5.88 -23.25
N GLY A 286 -82.26 7.14 -23.69
CA GLY A 286 -83.53 7.79 -23.99
C GLY A 286 -84.01 7.60 -25.44
N VAL A 287 -85.29 7.87 -25.72
CA VAL A 287 -85.88 7.74 -27.08
C VAL A 287 -85.28 8.69 -28.12
N CYS A 288 -84.63 9.77 -27.67
CA CYS A 288 -83.91 10.74 -28.50
C CYS A 288 -82.39 10.58 -28.42
N ASP A 289 -81.91 9.51 -27.78
CA ASP A 289 -80.49 9.21 -27.67
C ASP A 289 -79.91 8.85 -29.04
N GLY A 290 -78.89 9.61 -29.45
CA GLY A 290 -78.13 9.35 -30.65
C GLY A 290 -76.96 8.42 -30.37
N LYS A 291 -76.19 8.09 -31.41
CA LYS A 291 -74.94 7.37 -31.23
C LYS A 291 -73.87 8.35 -30.78
N ASP A 292 -73.41 8.25 -29.53
CA ASP A 292 -72.33 9.07 -29.01
C ASP A 292 -71.01 8.77 -29.72
N LEU A 293 -70.25 9.83 -29.97
CA LEU A 293 -69.01 9.78 -30.73
C LEU A 293 -67.92 10.56 -30.01
N CYS A 294 -66.67 10.13 -30.20
CA CYS A 294 -65.52 10.87 -29.71
C CYS A 294 -65.36 12.21 -30.43
N ASP A 295 -64.74 13.20 -29.78
CA ASP A 295 -64.38 14.50 -30.40
C ASP A 295 -63.03 14.49 -31.12
N GLY A 296 -62.20 13.48 -30.89
CA GLY A 296 -60.81 13.42 -31.36
C GLY A 296 -59.79 14.03 -30.39
N GLU A 297 -60.24 14.48 -29.21
CA GLU A 297 -59.43 15.05 -28.12
C GLU A 297 -59.56 14.24 -26.83
N GLY A 298 -60.16 13.04 -26.91
CA GLY A 298 -60.27 12.09 -25.79
C GLY A 298 -61.58 12.17 -25.00
N SER A 299 -62.54 13.00 -25.40
CA SER A 299 -63.85 13.08 -24.75
C SER A 299 -64.94 12.40 -25.56
N CYS A 300 -65.88 11.76 -24.86
CA CYS A 300 -67.11 11.25 -25.45
C CYS A 300 -68.16 12.36 -25.50
N VAL A 301 -68.65 12.68 -26.70
CA VAL A 301 -69.66 13.72 -26.89
C VAL A 301 -71.03 13.07 -27.06
N ASP A 302 -71.95 13.39 -26.14
CA ASP A 302 -73.34 12.98 -26.22
C ASP A 302 -73.97 13.50 -27.54
N LYS A 303 -74.55 12.62 -28.34
CA LYS A 303 -75.28 12.99 -29.58
C LYS A 303 -76.76 12.74 -29.40
N PHE A 304 -77.58 13.67 -29.88
CA PHE A 304 -79.04 13.56 -29.78
C PHE A 304 -79.68 13.58 -31.16
N LEU A 305 -80.70 12.74 -31.34
CA LEU A 305 -81.46 12.70 -32.58
C LEU A 305 -82.19 14.03 -32.80
N ASN A 306 -82.34 14.45 -34.05
CA ASN A 306 -83.12 15.64 -34.42
C ASN A 306 -84.14 15.26 -35.49
N GLY A 307 -85.40 15.69 -35.31
CA GLY A 307 -86.48 15.40 -36.26
C GLY A 307 -87.01 13.96 -36.24
N VAL A 308 -86.59 13.14 -35.28
CA VAL A 308 -87.14 11.79 -35.04
C VAL A 308 -88.36 11.89 -34.13
N VAL A 309 -89.46 11.20 -34.48
CA VAL A 309 -90.67 11.15 -33.64
C VAL A 309 -90.36 10.34 -32.38
N CYS A 310 -90.42 11.00 -31.23
CA CYS A 310 -90.07 10.41 -29.95
C CYS A 310 -91.32 10.09 -29.11
N GLN A 311 -92.42 10.81 -29.32
CA GLN A 311 -93.73 10.52 -28.73
C GLN A 311 -94.78 10.52 -29.84
N LYS A 312 -95.48 9.39 -29.97
CA LYS A 312 -96.57 9.25 -30.94
C LYS A 312 -97.77 10.10 -30.51
N PRO A 313 -98.54 10.66 -31.46
CA PRO A 313 -99.80 11.34 -31.17
C PRO A 313 -100.74 10.47 -30.33
N VAL A 314 -101.34 11.06 -29.30
CA VAL A 314 -102.50 10.51 -28.59
C VAL A 314 -103.67 11.48 -28.75
N GLY A 315 -104.72 11.06 -29.46
CA GLY A 315 -105.85 11.93 -29.82
C GLY A 315 -105.50 12.97 -30.90
N TYR A 316 -105.84 14.24 -30.68
CA TYR A 316 -105.59 15.37 -31.60
C TYR A 316 -104.22 16.07 -31.39
N SER A 317 -103.33 15.50 -30.57
CA SER A 317 -102.01 16.07 -30.31
C SER A 317 -101.07 15.92 -31.51
N ARG A 318 -100.18 16.90 -31.74
CA ARG A 318 -99.13 16.79 -32.75
C ARG A 318 -98.03 15.83 -32.25
N PRO A 319 -97.34 15.08 -33.15
CA PRO A 319 -96.19 14.27 -32.75
C PRO A 319 -95.11 15.14 -32.11
N THR A 320 -94.48 14.64 -31.05
CA THR A 320 -93.30 15.28 -30.46
C THR A 320 -92.05 14.74 -31.13
N TYR A 321 -91.17 15.64 -31.56
CA TYR A 321 -89.91 15.31 -32.21
C TYR A 321 -88.73 15.61 -31.29
N CYS A 322 -87.69 14.82 -31.40
CA CYS A 322 -86.40 15.13 -30.78
C CYS A 322 -85.85 16.45 -31.32
N ASN A 323 -85.32 17.29 -30.44
CA ASN A 323 -84.83 18.64 -30.75
C ASN A 323 -83.30 18.73 -30.91
N GLY A 324 -82.59 17.60 -30.88
CA GLY A 324 -81.13 17.54 -30.95
C GLY A 324 -80.39 18.03 -29.70
N LYS A 325 -81.06 18.24 -28.56
CA LYS A 325 -80.44 18.78 -27.32
C LYS A 325 -80.50 17.86 -26.11
N THR A 326 -81.44 16.91 -26.05
CA THR A 326 -81.63 16.00 -24.92
C THR A 326 -81.95 14.59 -25.40
N SER A 327 -81.58 13.57 -24.63
CA SER A 327 -81.92 12.16 -24.93
C SER A 327 -83.37 11.79 -24.59
N SER A 328 -84.07 12.62 -23.82
CA SER A 328 -85.51 12.53 -23.57
C SER A 328 -86.32 13.34 -24.57
N CYS A 329 -87.59 12.95 -24.77
CA CYS A 329 -88.54 13.78 -25.51
C CYS A 329 -88.67 15.15 -24.85
N PRO A 330 -88.60 16.25 -25.61
CA PRO A 330 -88.93 17.55 -25.07
C PRO A 330 -90.39 17.55 -24.62
N VAL A 331 -90.64 17.98 -23.39
CA VAL A 331 -92.02 18.21 -22.94
C VAL A 331 -92.56 19.44 -23.66
N ALA A 332 -93.68 19.27 -24.38
CA ALA A 332 -94.42 20.41 -24.88
C ALA A 332 -95.03 21.11 -23.67
N SER A 333 -94.38 22.17 -23.18
CA SER A 333 -94.99 23.06 -22.19
C SER A 333 -96.16 23.76 -22.88
N PHE A 334 -97.38 23.25 -22.70
CA PHE A 334 -98.62 23.89 -23.14
C PHE A 334 -98.98 25.09 -22.24
N LEU A 335 -98.03 26.00 -22.00
CA LEU A 335 -98.30 27.27 -21.35
C LEU A 335 -97.41 28.34 -21.99
N SER A 336 -98.11 29.22 -22.72
CA SER A 336 -97.70 30.54 -23.23
C SER A 336 -96.98 30.59 -24.58
N LEU A 337 -97.80 30.67 -25.63
CA LEU A 337 -97.62 31.67 -26.67
C LEU A 337 -97.78 33.06 -26.03
N ARG A 338 -96.66 33.71 -25.75
CA ARG A 338 -96.53 35.17 -25.79
C ARG A 338 -95.06 35.48 -26.04
N GLU A 339 -94.80 36.18 -27.12
CA GLU A 339 -93.51 36.81 -27.36
C GLU A 339 -93.15 37.64 -26.12
N ALA A 340 -91.96 37.35 -25.58
CA ALA A 340 -91.20 38.30 -24.79
C ALA A 340 -89.87 38.46 -25.53
N SER A 341 -89.89 39.35 -26.51
CA SER A 341 -88.77 40.24 -26.71
C SER A 341 -88.67 41.08 -25.43
N ASP A 342 -87.63 40.85 -24.63
CA ASP A 342 -86.94 41.92 -23.93
C ASP A 342 -85.58 41.39 -23.48
N ASP A 343 -84.56 42.05 -24.00
CA ASP A 343 -83.37 42.39 -23.24
C ASP A 343 -83.79 42.91 -21.86
N ASP A 344 -83.23 42.35 -20.78
CA ASP A 344 -82.48 43.16 -19.82
C ASP A 344 -81.85 42.30 -18.72
N VAL A 345 -80.53 42.25 -18.79
CA VAL A 345 -79.59 42.67 -17.74
C VAL A 345 -80.11 42.64 -16.29
N ALA A 346 -79.51 41.79 -15.45
CA ALA A 346 -78.78 42.24 -14.26
C ALA A 346 -78.32 41.07 -13.38
N ALA A 347 -77.00 40.94 -13.23
CA ALA A 347 -76.34 40.92 -11.91
C ALA A 347 -74.83 40.80 -12.12
N THR A 348 -74.21 41.95 -12.37
CA THR A 348 -72.94 42.24 -11.70
C THR A 348 -73.21 42.28 -10.20
N GLU A 349 -72.89 41.20 -9.49
CA GLU A 349 -72.22 41.28 -8.19
C GLU A 349 -71.32 40.06 -8.02
N GLN A 350 -70.05 40.40 -7.84
CA GLN A 350 -69.02 39.69 -7.11
C GLN A 350 -69.47 38.39 -6.43
N LEU A 351 -69.06 37.26 -7.01
CA LEU A 351 -68.69 36.11 -6.21
C LEU A 351 -67.25 35.75 -6.54
N LEU A 352 -66.41 35.93 -5.53
CA LEU A 352 -65.00 35.54 -5.48
C LEU A 352 -64.75 34.25 -6.25
N VAL A 353 -63.94 34.37 -7.30
CA VAL A 353 -63.05 33.29 -7.73
C VAL A 353 -62.10 33.05 -6.56
N ALA A 354 -62.49 32.14 -5.67
CA ALA A 354 -61.53 31.45 -4.82
C ALA A 354 -60.82 30.43 -5.72
N MET A 355 -59.74 30.87 -6.37
CA MET A 355 -58.66 29.96 -6.74
C MET A 355 -58.17 29.34 -5.43
N GLN A 356 -58.57 28.11 -5.13
CA GLN A 356 -57.76 27.24 -4.30
C GLN A 356 -56.72 26.57 -5.21
N PRO A 357 -55.44 26.99 -5.16
CA PRO A 357 -54.36 26.10 -5.53
C PRO A 357 -54.30 25.00 -4.47
N SER A 358 -54.63 23.77 -4.85
CA SER A 358 -54.10 22.62 -4.15
C SER A 358 -52.60 22.54 -4.49
N SER A 359 -51.79 22.67 -3.44
CA SER A 359 -50.38 22.29 -3.34
C SER A 359 -49.32 23.36 -3.64
N PRO A 360 -48.36 23.59 -2.70
CA PRO A 360 -47.28 24.55 -2.82
C PRO A 360 -46.02 23.87 -3.38
N MET A 361 -45.75 23.99 -4.67
CA MET A 361 -44.45 23.57 -5.23
C MET A 361 -43.97 24.45 -6.40
N VAL A 362 -44.21 25.76 -6.33
CA VAL A 362 -43.51 26.73 -7.20
C VAL A 362 -43.21 28.01 -6.42
N LEU A 363 -42.43 27.89 -5.35
CA LEU A 363 -41.78 29.02 -4.67
C LEU A 363 -40.41 28.62 -4.09
N LEU A 364 -39.72 27.74 -4.83
CA LEU A 364 -38.33 27.34 -4.61
C LEU A 364 -37.50 27.41 -5.91
N GLY A 365 -37.98 28.16 -6.92
CA GLY A 365 -37.32 28.33 -8.21
C GLY A 365 -36.59 29.66 -8.40
N LEU A 366 -36.75 30.63 -7.50
CA LEU A 366 -36.16 31.97 -7.63
C LEU A 366 -35.31 32.42 -6.43
N VAL A 367 -34.95 31.48 -5.55
CA VAL A 367 -33.94 31.69 -4.48
C VAL A 367 -32.65 30.86 -4.72
N CYS A 368 -32.63 29.96 -5.71
CA CYS A 368 -31.40 29.19 -6.03
C CYS A 368 -30.48 29.84 -7.07
N VAL A 369 -30.91 30.89 -7.80
CA VAL A 369 -30.00 31.57 -8.75
C VAL A 369 -29.12 32.63 -8.07
N VAL A 370 -29.44 33.05 -6.84
CA VAL A 370 -28.60 33.97 -6.05
C VAL A 370 -27.67 33.23 -5.08
N ALA A 371 -27.98 31.99 -4.68
CA ALA A 371 -27.12 31.20 -3.78
C ALA A 371 -25.92 30.52 -4.51
N VAL A 372 -26.07 30.16 -5.79
CA VAL A 372 -24.94 29.61 -6.58
C VAL A 372 -23.98 30.71 -7.04
N GLY A 373 -24.46 31.95 -7.16
CA GLY A 373 -23.61 33.12 -7.45
C GLY A 373 -22.70 33.54 -6.29
N VAL A 374 -23.11 33.34 -5.03
CA VAL A 374 -22.30 33.72 -3.85
C VAL A 374 -21.28 32.63 -3.49
N ALA A 375 -21.54 31.35 -3.77
CA ALA A 375 -20.58 30.26 -3.52
C ALA A 375 -19.42 30.20 -4.53
N LEU A 376 -19.62 30.61 -5.78
CA LEU A 376 -18.53 30.67 -6.78
C LEU A 376 -17.60 31.88 -6.59
N VAL A 377 -18.04 32.92 -5.88
CA VAL A 377 -17.20 34.10 -5.58
C VAL A 377 -16.31 33.86 -4.34
N THR A 378 -16.75 33.08 -3.36
CA THR A 378 -15.94 32.76 -2.16
C THR A 378 -14.86 31.70 -2.43
N VAL A 379 -15.12 30.71 -3.31
CA VAL A 379 -14.11 29.71 -3.71
C VAL A 379 -13.00 30.32 -4.58
N ARG A 380 -13.32 31.33 -5.41
CA ARG A 380 -12.30 32.08 -6.18
C ARG A 380 -11.43 33.00 -5.33
N GLN A 381 -11.85 33.40 -4.13
CA GLN A 381 -11.00 34.18 -3.21
C GLN A 381 -10.07 33.31 -2.35
N GLN A 382 -10.44 32.06 -2.03
CA GLN A 382 -9.55 31.14 -1.31
C GLN A 382 -8.41 30.57 -2.17
N HIS A 383 -8.63 30.35 -3.47
CA HIS A 383 -7.55 29.95 -4.39
C HIS A 383 -6.54 31.06 -4.70
N ARG A 384 -6.89 32.34 -4.48
CA ARG A 384 -5.96 33.47 -4.66
C ARG A 384 -5.06 33.71 -3.45
N ALA A 385 -5.45 33.25 -2.25
CA ALA A 385 -4.65 33.38 -1.03
C ALA A 385 -3.60 32.25 -0.87
N THR A 386 -3.86 31.06 -1.41
CA THR A 386 -2.91 29.93 -1.36
C THR A 386 -1.79 30.05 -2.39
N SER A 387 -2.05 30.66 -3.55
CA SER A 387 -1.02 30.88 -4.58
C SER A 387 0.01 31.97 -4.22
N GLN A 388 -0.23 32.76 -3.17
CA GLN A 388 0.67 33.85 -2.76
C GLN A 388 1.60 33.45 -1.59
N HIS A 389 1.41 32.26 -1.01
CA HIS A 389 2.30 31.71 0.02
C HIS A 389 3.45 30.84 -0.56
N ASP A 390 3.28 30.27 -1.75
CA ASP A 390 4.31 29.45 -2.41
C ASP A 390 5.40 30.25 -3.17
N TYR A 391 5.33 31.59 -3.17
CA TYR A 391 6.35 32.45 -3.80
C TYR A 391 7.27 33.17 -2.81
N MET A 392 7.18 32.90 -1.50
CA MET A 392 8.07 33.48 -0.47
C MET A 392 8.96 32.46 0.27
N GLU A 393 9.00 31.19 -0.18
CA GLU A 393 9.90 30.15 0.35
C GLU A 393 10.92 29.66 -0.70
N LEU A 394 11.32 30.54 -1.63
CA LEU A 394 12.44 30.27 -2.55
C LEU A 394 13.44 31.43 -2.65
N SER A 395 13.46 32.31 -1.65
CA SER A 395 14.45 33.37 -1.52
C SER A 395 14.77 33.67 -0.05
N MET A 396 15.40 32.71 0.62
CA MET A 396 16.34 32.94 1.73
C MET A 396 17.49 31.95 1.62
#